data_AF-A0A945Y215-F1
#
_entry.id   AF-A0A945Y215-F1
#
_cell.length_a   1.000
_cell.length_b   1.000
_cell.length_c   1.000
_cell.angle_alpha   90.00
_cell.angle_beta   90.00
_cell.angle_gamma   90.00
#
_symmetry.space_group_name_H-M   'P 1'
#
loop_
_entity.id
_entity.type
_entity.pdbx_description
1 polymer ?
#
loop_
_entity_poly.entity_id
_entity_poly.type
_entity_poly.pdbx_seq_one_letter_code
_entity_poly.pdbx_strand_id
1 'polypeptide(L)'
;MAKIKQIFLLFNLLLSVLSTAQIKVASERTNIYIPILQQQKVAIVGNQSSMIKNTHLVDSLLSRKVNIVKVFSPEHGFRGTADAGAKIEDGTDVKTGTQIIS
;
A
#
# COMPACT_ATOMS: atom_id res chain seq x y z
N MET A 1 -5.00 46.27 23.17
CA MET A 1 -4.29 45.00 23.46
C MET A 1 -5.19 43.75 23.40
N ALA A 2 -6.43 43.80 23.89
CA ALA A 2 -7.34 42.63 23.85
C ALA A 2 -7.64 42.08 22.43
N LYS A 3 -7.85 42.97 21.44
CA LYS A 3 -8.13 42.57 20.04
C LYS A 3 -6.98 41.80 19.38
N ILE A 4 -5.72 42.19 19.64
CA ILE A 4 -4.53 41.49 19.13
C ILE A 4 -4.40 40.10 19.74
N LYS A 5 -4.65 39.95 21.05
CA LYS A 5 -4.66 38.64 21.72
C LYS A 5 -5.75 37.72 21.15
N GLN A 6 -6.93 38.25 20.84
CA GLN A 6 -8.02 37.49 20.20
C GLN A 6 -7.67 37.02 18.78
N ILE A 7 -6.98 37.85 18.00
CA ILE A 7 -6.50 37.47 16.66
C ILE A 7 -5.48 36.33 16.74
N PHE A 8 -4.51 36.42 17.65
CA PHE A 8 -3.56 35.32 17.88
C PHE A 8 -4.25 34.05 18.35
N LEU A 9 -5.26 34.15 19.22
CA LEU A 9 -6.03 33.00 19.68
C LEU A 9 -6.82 32.34 18.53
N LEU A 10 -7.52 33.14 17.72
CA LEU A 10 -8.26 32.67 16.54
C LEU A 10 -7.34 32.03 15.49
N PHE A 11 -6.15 32.60 15.29
CA PHE A 11 -5.16 32.05 14.37
C PHE A 11 -4.64 30.69 14.83
N ASN A 12 -4.28 30.55 16.11
CA ASN A 12 -3.85 29.27 16.67
C ASN A 12 -4.97 28.20 16.63
N LEU A 13 -6.21 28.62 16.90
CA LEU A 13 -7.37 27.73 16.79
C LEU A 13 -7.55 27.25 15.34
N LEU A 14 -7.45 28.15 14.35
CA LEU A 14 -7.54 27.82 12.93
C LEU A 14 -6.44 26.83 12.49
N LEU A 15 -5.19 27.05 12.93
CA LEU A 15 -4.06 26.15 12.67
C LEU A 15 -4.30 24.73 13.22
N SER A 16 -4.89 24.62 14.41
CA SER A 16 -5.19 23.32 15.02
C SER A 16 -6.24 22.53 14.25
N VAL A 17 -7.23 23.20 13.65
CA VAL A 17 -8.29 22.58 12.83
C VAL A 17 -7.76 22.10 11.49
N LEU A 18 -6.73 22.75 10.93
CA LEU A 18 -6.10 22.36 9.67
C LEU A 18 -5.15 21.16 9.81
N SER A 19 -4.75 20.80 11.03
CA SER A 19 -3.81 19.71 11.28
C SER A 19 -4.51 18.35 11.34
N THR A 20 -4.91 17.80 10.19
CA THR A 20 -5.37 16.40 10.12
C THR A 20 -4.18 15.45 9.98
N ALA A 21 -3.92 14.61 10.98
CA ALA A 21 -2.91 13.57 10.87
C ALA A 21 -3.38 12.49 9.89
N GLN A 22 -2.73 12.40 8.72
CA GLN A 22 -3.03 11.35 7.74
C GLN A 22 -2.64 9.98 8.31
N ILE A 23 -3.57 9.02 8.26
CA ILE A 23 -3.28 7.64 8.66
C ILE A 23 -2.27 7.05 7.68
N LYS A 24 -1.13 6.59 8.21
CA LYS A 24 -0.12 5.84 7.46
C LYS A 24 -0.32 4.35 7.65
N VAL A 25 -0.86 3.69 6.63
CA VAL A 25 -1.09 2.23 6.60
C VAL A 25 0.23 1.46 6.62
N ALA A 26 0.16 0.17 6.95
CA ALA A 26 1.35 -0.67 7.09
C ALA A 26 2.18 -0.77 5.80
N SER A 27 1.52 -0.86 4.63
CA SER A 27 2.20 -0.93 3.32
C SER A 27 3.08 0.30 3.03
N GLU A 28 2.79 1.46 3.63
CA GLU A 28 3.59 2.67 3.43
C GLU A 28 4.78 2.79 4.39
N ARG A 29 4.88 1.91 5.40
CA ARG A 29 5.95 1.92 6.41
C ARG A 29 7.16 1.12 5.96
N THR A 30 7.59 1.33 4.72
CA THR A 30 8.60 0.53 4.03
C THR A 30 9.94 0.47 4.75
N ASN A 31 10.32 1.53 5.46
CA ASN A 31 11.56 1.60 6.24
C ASN A 31 11.61 0.58 7.38
N ILE A 32 10.46 0.11 7.88
CA ILE A 32 10.39 -0.86 8.98
C ILE A 32 10.63 -2.26 8.46
N TYR A 33 9.98 -2.64 7.35
CA TYR A 33 9.89 -4.03 6.96
C TYR A 33 10.77 -4.40 5.76
N ILE A 34 11.10 -3.48 4.85
CA ILE A 34 11.92 -3.82 3.66
C ILE A 34 13.29 -4.37 4.02
N PRO A 35 14.05 -3.83 5.00
CA PRO A 35 15.33 -4.42 5.38
C PRO A 35 15.22 -5.88 5.80
N ILE A 36 14.12 -6.24 6.45
CA ILE A 36 13.82 -7.62 6.88
C ILE A 36 13.49 -8.48 5.66
N LEU A 37 12.68 -7.98 4.73
CA LEU A 37 12.24 -8.72 3.55
C LEU A 37 13.36 -8.99 2.53
N GLN A 38 14.35 -8.09 2.41
CA GLN A 38 15.45 -8.25 1.44
C GLN A 38 16.33 -9.47 1.70
N GLN A 39 16.32 -10.00 2.92
CA GLN A 39 17.09 -11.18 3.30
C GLN A 39 16.28 -12.48 3.21
N GLN A 40 15.03 -12.42 2.74
CA GLN A 40 14.09 -13.53 2.79
C GLN A 40 13.52 -13.87 1.43
N LYS A 41 13.03 -15.11 1.31
CA LYS A 41 12.11 -15.49 0.24
C LYS A 41 10.69 -15.13 0.69
N VAL A 42 10.03 -14.24 -0.04
CA VAL A 42 8.77 -13.64 0.38
C VAL A 42 7.64 -14.17 -0.49
N ALA A 43 6.58 -14.68 0.15
CA ALA A 43 5.29 -14.86 -0.50
C ALA A 43 4.32 -13.78 0.00
N ILE A 44 3.45 -13.29 -0.87
CA ILE A 44 2.53 -12.19 -0.57
C ILE A 44 1.10 -12.67 -0.75
N VAL A 45 0.28 -12.49 0.29
CA VAL A 45 -1.18 -12.60 0.15
C VAL A 45 -1.70 -11.21 -0.18
N GLY A 46 -2.35 -11.05 -1.33
CA GLY A 46 -2.78 -9.73 -1.80
C GLY A 46 -3.75 -9.77 -2.97
N ASN A 47 -4.46 -8.66 -3.15
CA ASN A 47 -5.39 -8.43 -4.24
C ASN A 47 -5.20 -7.00 -4.78
N GLN A 48 -6.10 -6.54 -5.65
CA GLN A 48 -6.00 -5.24 -6.29
C GLN A 48 -5.90 -4.04 -5.34
N SER A 49 -6.35 -4.15 -4.07
CA SER A 49 -6.27 -3.06 -3.09
C SER A 49 -4.92 -3.01 -2.35
N SER A 50 -4.02 -3.95 -2.61
CA SER A 50 -2.70 -4.05 -1.98
C SER A 50 -1.74 -2.98 -2.56
N MET A 51 -1.93 -1.73 -2.15
CA MET A 51 -1.28 -0.56 -2.74
C MET A 51 -0.33 0.15 -1.76
N ILE A 52 0.71 0.78 -2.33
CA ILE A 52 1.50 1.85 -1.73
C ILE A 52 1.23 3.10 -2.57
N LYS A 53 0.41 4.02 -2.04
CA LYS A 53 -0.14 5.14 -2.80
C LYS A 53 -0.80 4.64 -4.09
N ASN A 54 -0.23 4.96 -5.25
CA ASN A 54 -0.77 4.62 -6.57
C ASN A 54 -0.06 3.42 -7.23
N THR A 55 0.85 2.75 -6.51
CA THR A 55 1.62 1.62 -7.03
C THR A 55 1.27 0.37 -6.27
N HIS A 56 1.09 -0.74 -6.98
CA HIS A 56 0.86 -2.03 -6.33
C HIS A 56 2.04 -2.43 -5.43
N LEU A 57 1.76 -3.06 -4.30
CA LEU A 57 2.76 -3.45 -3.30
C LEU A 57 3.85 -4.33 -3.92
N VAL A 58 3.45 -5.36 -4.68
CA VAL A 58 4.38 -6.28 -5.35
C VAL A 58 5.35 -5.54 -6.28
N ASP A 59 4.86 -4.59 -7.07
CA ASP A 59 5.72 -3.78 -7.95
C ASP A 59 6.73 -2.96 -7.14
N SER A 60 6.26 -2.37 -6.04
CA SER A 60 7.08 -1.56 -5.14
C SER A 60 8.16 -2.39 -4.43
N LEU A 61 7.89 -3.65 -4.11
CA LEU A 61 8.84 -4.54 -3.47
C LEU A 61 9.86 -5.12 -4.46
N LEU A 62 9.42 -5.52 -5.66
CA LEU A 62 10.30 -5.99 -6.73
C LEU A 62 11.29 -4.91 -7.16
N SER A 63 10.83 -3.66 -7.35
CA SER A 63 11.72 -2.53 -7.67
C SER A 63 12.80 -2.27 -6.60
N ARG A 64 12.58 -2.74 -5.37
CA ARG A 64 13.52 -2.66 -4.24
C ARG A 64 14.29 -3.96 -4.01
N LYS A 65 14.29 -4.87 -5.00
CA LYS A 65 15.02 -6.14 -5.03
C LYS A 65 14.60 -7.10 -3.90
N VAL A 66 13.36 -7.01 -3.43
CA VAL A 66 12.80 -8.05 -2.55
C VAL A 66 12.56 -9.31 -3.38
N ASN A 67 13.00 -10.45 -2.86
CA ASN A 67 12.83 -11.74 -3.54
C ASN A 67 11.43 -12.29 -3.32
N ILE A 68 10.49 -11.90 -4.19
CA ILE A 68 9.11 -12.37 -4.16
C ILE A 68 9.02 -13.66 -4.97
N VAL A 69 8.73 -14.77 -4.30
CA VAL A 69 8.68 -16.10 -4.93
C VAL A 69 7.29 -16.47 -5.41
N LYS A 70 6.25 -15.90 -4.79
CA LYS A 70 4.86 -16.27 -5.05
C LYS A 70 3.88 -15.22 -4.52
N VAL A 71 2.73 -15.11 -5.16
CA VAL A 71 1.59 -14.33 -4.71
C VAL A 71 0.40 -15.26 -4.52
N PHE A 72 -0.39 -15.04 -3.48
CA PHE A 72 -1.67 -15.68 -3.24
C PHE A 72 -2.78 -14.62 -3.35
N SER A 73 -3.80 -14.85 -4.18
CA SER A 73 -4.87 -13.88 -4.45
C SER A 73 -6.25 -14.50 -4.29
N PRO A 74 -7.04 -14.11 -3.28
CA PRO A 74 -8.19 -14.89 -2.85
C PRO A 74 -9.28 -15.10 -3.91
N GLU A 75 -9.98 -14.05 -4.38
CA GLU A 75 -11.19 -14.26 -5.21
C GLU A 75 -11.41 -13.23 -6.33
N HIS A 76 -11.06 -11.95 -6.12
CA HIS A 76 -11.37 -10.86 -7.08
C HIS A 76 -10.21 -10.49 -8.02
N GLY A 77 -9.17 -11.30 -8.04
CA GLY A 77 -8.04 -11.16 -8.92
C GLY A 77 -6.97 -10.23 -8.40
N PHE A 78 -5.73 -10.54 -8.78
CA PHE A 78 -4.56 -9.86 -8.25
C PHE A 78 -4.44 -8.41 -8.72
N ARG A 79 -4.85 -8.12 -9.97
CA ARG A 79 -4.75 -6.79 -10.59
C ARG A 79 -6.11 -6.13 -10.83
N GLY A 80 -7.21 -6.76 -10.43
CA GLY A 80 -8.57 -6.22 -10.62
C GLY A 80 -9.02 -6.13 -12.08
N THR A 81 -8.40 -6.91 -12.97
CA THR A 81 -8.76 -6.99 -14.40
C THR A 81 -9.73 -8.13 -14.72
N ALA A 82 -10.11 -8.92 -13.72
CA ALA A 82 -11.05 -10.02 -13.86
C ALA A 82 -12.49 -9.52 -13.63
N ASP A 83 -13.43 -10.01 -14.43
CA ASP A 83 -14.85 -9.69 -14.28
C ASP A 83 -15.42 -10.22 -12.94
N ALA A 84 -16.46 -9.57 -12.43
CA ALA A 84 -17.15 -10.01 -11.23
C ALA A 84 -17.72 -11.43 -11.44
N GLY A 85 -17.29 -12.39 -10.61
CA GLY A 85 -17.72 -13.80 -10.69
C GLY A 85 -16.89 -14.66 -11.65
N ALA A 86 -15.84 -14.13 -12.27
CA ALA A 86 -14.90 -14.94 -13.02
C ALA A 86 -14.15 -15.90 -12.09
N LYS A 87 -14.06 -17.17 -12.47
CA LYS A 87 -13.19 -18.14 -11.78
C LYS A 87 -11.75 -17.76 -12.10
N ILE A 88 -10.97 -17.46 -11.08
CA ILE A 88 -9.55 -17.12 -11.24
C ILE A 88 -8.76 -18.38 -10.97
N GLU A 89 -8.04 -18.82 -11.98
CA GLU A 89 -7.13 -19.97 -11.88
C GLU A 89 -5.72 -19.46 -11.58
N ASP A 90 -4.88 -20.36 -11.07
CA ASP A 90 -3.44 -20.10 -10.92
C ASP A 90 -2.85 -19.57 -12.23
N GLY A 91 -1.94 -18.62 -12.12
CA GLY A 91 -1.43 -17.90 -13.27
C GLY A 91 -0.09 -17.24 -13.03
N THR A 92 0.32 -16.43 -14.00
CA THR A 92 1.52 -15.60 -13.91
C THR A 92 1.14 -14.16 -14.15
N ASP A 93 1.54 -13.26 -13.26
CA ASP A 93 1.34 -11.83 -13.43
C ASP A 93 2.11 -11.32 -14.64
N VAL A 94 1.42 -10.93 -15.71
CA VAL A 94 2.03 -10.51 -16.99
C VAL A 94 3.04 -9.37 -16.80
N LYS A 95 2.80 -8.48 -15.84
CA LYS A 95 3.67 -7.33 -15.57
C LYS A 95 4.99 -7.71 -14.92
N THR A 96 4.98 -8.68 -14.00
CA THR A 96 6.15 -8.98 -13.14
C THR A 96 6.74 -10.37 -13.35
N GLY A 97 6.04 -11.26 -14.04
CA GLY A 97 6.39 -12.67 -14.16
C GLY A 97 6.18 -13.48 -12.87
N THR A 98 5.59 -12.89 -11.83
CA THR A 98 5.40 -13.56 -10.54
C THR A 98 4.26 -14.58 -10.64
N GLN A 99 4.46 -15.79 -10.10
CA GLN A 99 3.39 -16.78 -9.99
C GLN A 99 2.30 -16.29 -9.02
N ILE A 100 1.05 -16.34 -9.49
CA ILE A 100 -0.16 -16.08 -8.72
C ILE A 100 -0.83 -17.43 -8.47
N ILE A 101 -1.08 -17.75 -7.20
CA ILE A 101 -1.98 -18.82 -6.78
C ILE A 101 -3.30 -18.17 -6.38
N SER A 102 -4.41 -18.66 -6.91
CA SER A 102 -5.74 -18.14 -6.55
C SER A 102 -6.35 -18.92 -5.39
#